data_AF-A0A7C8ZCA9-F1
#
_entry.id   AF-A0A7C8ZCA9-F1
#
_cell.length_a   1.000
_cell.length_b   1.000
_cell.length_c   1.000
_cell.angle_alpha   90.00
_cell.angle_beta   90.00
_cell.angle_gamma   90.00
#
_symmetry.space_group_name_H-M   'P 1'
#
loop_
_entity.id
_entity.type
_entity.pdbx_description
1 polymer ?
#
loop_
_entity_poly.entity_id
_entity_poly.type
_entity_poly.pdbx_seq_one_letter_code
_entity_poly.pdbx_strand_id
1 'polypeptide(L)'
;MIDMAKSYLIYLLPELLVISSFCPLKAYLSAQGITIPIMMSSTIAVALHIPINIFLSKARGIQGVAMALWASDLIVTALLAIYVVVMEVRKGGTWKEGGWCEQGIKDWGALLRLCGPCCLTTCLEWWCYEIHVLLTGRLPTAKQAVGVLAIVLNFDYLLYSIMLSLSVCASTRVSNELGANQPRAAHLSAYVSLGAAAISGCVGAIVMVGARGW
;
A
#
# COMPACT_ATOMS: atom_id res chain seq x y z
N MET A 1 14.84 -17.42 -18.77
CA MET A 1 14.42 -16.74 -17.52
C MET A 1 14.59 -15.22 -17.61
N ILE A 2 15.75 -14.71 -18.03
CA ILE A 2 15.98 -13.25 -18.13
C ILE A 2 14.98 -12.57 -19.08
N ASP A 3 14.71 -13.14 -20.26
CA ASP A 3 13.76 -12.55 -21.22
C ASP A 3 12.31 -12.53 -20.72
N MET A 4 11.95 -13.52 -19.90
CA MET A 4 10.62 -13.61 -19.29
C MET A 4 10.46 -12.54 -18.20
N ALA A 5 11.45 -12.39 -17.33
CA ALA A 5 11.47 -11.34 -16.30
C ALA A 5 11.49 -9.94 -16.93
N LYS A 6 12.31 -9.71 -17.95
CA LYS A 6 12.34 -8.44 -18.70
C LYS A 6 10.98 -8.12 -19.32
N SER A 7 10.36 -9.09 -19.97
CA SER A 7 9.04 -8.89 -20.58
C SER A 7 7.98 -8.59 -19.52
N TYR A 8 7.98 -9.30 -18.40
CA TYR A 8 7.07 -9.02 -17.29
C TYR A 8 7.22 -7.58 -16.77
N LEU A 9 8.46 -7.15 -16.49
CA LEU A 9 8.75 -5.82 -15.95
C LEU A 9 8.33 -4.69 -16.90
N ILE A 10 8.58 -4.83 -18.21
CA ILE A 10 8.18 -3.81 -19.19
C ILE A 10 6.66 -3.63 -19.21
N TYR A 11 5.90 -4.73 -19.13
CA TYR A 11 4.43 -4.67 -19.13
C TYR A 11 3.84 -4.26 -17.77
N LEU A 12 4.66 -4.27 -16.71
CA LEU A 12 4.31 -3.80 -15.38
C LEU A 12 4.51 -2.29 -15.21
N LEU A 13 5.34 -1.63 -16.04
CA LEU A 13 5.61 -0.19 -15.95
C LEU A 13 4.36 0.71 -15.81
N PRO A 14 3.23 0.47 -16.51
CA PRO A 14 2.02 1.29 -16.34
C PRO A 14 1.47 1.29 -14.92
N GLU A 15 1.71 0.24 -14.14
CA GLU A 15 1.30 0.12 -12.74
C GLU A 15 1.80 1.30 -11.90
N LEU A 16 3.01 1.79 -12.16
CA LEU A 16 3.59 2.92 -11.43
C LEU A 16 2.73 4.19 -11.56
N LEU A 17 2.18 4.45 -12.75
CA LEU A 17 1.32 5.60 -13.00
C LEU A 17 -0.03 5.44 -12.29
N VAL A 18 -0.57 4.23 -12.30
CA VAL A 18 -1.83 3.89 -11.63
C VAL A 18 -1.67 4.06 -10.12
N ILE A 19 -0.65 3.46 -9.52
CA ILE A 19 -0.35 3.57 -8.09
C ILE A 19 -0.07 5.01 -7.68
N SER A 20 0.63 5.78 -8.52
CA SER A 20 0.88 7.21 -8.28
C SER A 20 -0.41 8.03 -8.16
N SER A 21 -1.51 7.59 -8.78
CA SER A 21 -2.82 8.24 -8.68
C SER A 21 -3.68 7.64 -7.56
N PHE A 22 -3.61 6.32 -7.40
CA PHE A 22 -4.32 5.56 -6.37
C PHE A 22 -3.93 5.98 -4.94
N CYS A 23 -2.63 6.04 -4.65
CA CYS A 23 -2.14 6.30 -3.30
C CYS A 23 -2.63 7.65 -2.73
N PRO A 24 -2.56 8.78 -3.47
CA PRO A 24 -3.14 10.04 -3.02
C PRO A 24 -4.65 9.99 -2.78
N LEU A 25 -5.43 9.34 -3.66
CA LEU A 25 -6.88 9.19 -3.48
C LEU A 25 -7.21 8.42 -2.19
N LYS A 26 -6.48 7.32 -1.95
CA LYS A 26 -6.62 6.52 -0.72
C LYS A 26 -6.26 7.35 0.51
N ALA A 27 -5.16 8.11 0.46
CA ALA A 27 -4.72 8.96 1.56
C ALA A 27 -5.72 10.10 1.85
N TYR A 28 -6.25 10.75 0.81
CA TYR A 28 -7.24 11.82 0.91
C TYR A 28 -8.52 11.36 1.62
N LEU A 29 -9.05 10.19 1.24
CA LEU A 29 -10.25 9.62 1.87
C LEU A 29 -9.96 9.12 3.29
N SER A 30 -8.80 8.48 3.50
CA SER A 30 -8.40 7.96 4.83
C SER A 30 -8.22 9.10 5.83
N ALA A 31 -7.59 10.21 5.44
CA ALA A 31 -7.42 11.39 6.30
C ALA A 31 -8.76 11.93 6.84
N GLN A 32 -9.84 11.82 6.05
CA GLN A 32 -11.20 12.22 6.44
C GLN A 32 -11.96 11.14 7.22
N GLY A 33 -11.34 9.98 7.50
CA GLY A 33 -12.00 8.83 8.12
C GLY A 33 -12.96 8.08 7.19
N ILE A 34 -12.92 8.33 5.88
CA ILE A 34 -13.82 7.72 4.88
C ILE A 34 -13.16 6.46 4.31
N THR A 35 -13.36 5.31 4.96
CA THR A 35 -12.69 4.05 4.59
C THR A 35 -13.56 3.07 3.81
N ILE A 36 -14.89 3.17 3.92
CA ILE A 36 -15.83 2.24 3.26
C ILE A 36 -15.66 2.19 1.72
N PRO A 37 -15.54 3.32 1.00
CA PRO A 37 -15.33 3.29 -0.45
C PRO A 37 -14.02 2.63 -0.85
N ILE A 38 -12.97 2.82 -0.04
CA ILE A 38 -11.66 2.18 -0.22
C ILE A 38 -11.83 0.67 -0.10
N MET A 39 -12.49 0.20 0.97
CA MET A 39 -12.75 -1.22 1.17
C MET A 39 -13.58 -1.83 0.03
N MET A 40 -14.71 -1.22 -0.32
CA MET A 40 -15.60 -1.73 -1.36
C MET A 40 -14.93 -1.81 -2.72
N SER A 41 -14.22 -0.74 -3.12
CA SER A 41 -13.50 -0.71 -4.41
C SER A 41 -12.39 -1.75 -4.47
N SER A 42 -11.61 -1.93 -3.40
CA SER A 42 -10.61 -3.00 -3.31
C SER A 42 -11.23 -4.40 -3.36
N THR A 43 -12.35 -4.64 -2.66
CA THR A 43 -13.04 -5.94 -2.71
C THR A 43 -13.53 -6.26 -4.13
N ILE A 44 -14.14 -5.28 -4.82
CA ILE A 44 -14.59 -5.44 -6.21
C ILE A 44 -13.40 -5.74 -7.12
N ALA A 45 -12.31 -4.98 -7.00
CA ALA A 45 -11.13 -5.18 -7.83
C ALA A 45 -10.49 -6.56 -7.61
N VAL A 46 -10.39 -7.04 -6.37
CA VAL A 46 -9.88 -8.39 -6.07
C VAL A 46 -10.79 -9.47 -6.66
N ALA A 47 -12.11 -9.32 -6.54
CA ALA A 47 -13.06 -10.25 -7.14
C ALA A 47 -12.94 -10.30 -8.67
N LEU A 48 -12.71 -9.15 -9.32
CA LEU A 48 -12.50 -9.05 -10.76
C LEU A 48 -11.08 -9.44 -11.20
N HIS A 49 -10.09 -9.35 -10.31
CA HIS A 49 -8.70 -9.67 -10.61
C HIS A 49 -8.54 -11.13 -11.07
N ILE A 50 -9.23 -12.07 -10.41
CA ILE A 50 -9.16 -13.51 -10.76
C ILE A 50 -9.57 -13.77 -12.23
N PRO A 51 -10.77 -13.40 -12.70
CA PRO A 51 -11.16 -13.62 -14.09
C PRO A 51 -10.31 -12.79 -15.07
N ILE A 52 -9.96 -11.55 -14.74
CA ILE A 52 -9.10 -10.70 -15.60
C ILE A 52 -7.73 -11.37 -15.78
N ASN A 53 -7.13 -11.85 -14.69
CA ASN A 53 -5.84 -12.53 -14.72
C ASN A 53 -5.90 -13.83 -15.52
N ILE A 54 -6.94 -14.67 -15.33
CA ILE A 54 -7.11 -15.90 -16.13
C ILE A 54 -7.26 -15.57 -17.63
N PHE A 55 -8.06 -14.56 -17.97
CA PHE A 55 -8.29 -14.16 -19.35
C PHE A 55 -7.00 -13.63 -20.01
N LEU A 56 -6.34 -12.65 -19.38
CA LEU A 56 -5.15 -12.02 -19.93
C LEU A 56 -3.94 -12.96 -19.93
N SER A 57 -3.77 -13.79 -18.91
CA SER A 57 -2.70 -14.80 -18.88
C SER A 57 -2.86 -15.85 -19.97
N LYS A 58 -4.08 -16.29 -20.30
CA LYS A 58 -4.32 -17.15 -21.46
C LYS A 58 -4.02 -16.46 -22.79
N ALA A 59 -4.34 -15.17 -22.91
CA ALA A 59 -4.18 -14.42 -24.15
C ALA A 59 -2.72 -13.99 -24.43
N ARG A 60 -1.96 -13.65 -23.39
CA ARG A 60 -0.64 -13.00 -23.50
C ARG A 60 0.43 -13.63 -22.59
N GLY A 61 0.16 -14.77 -21.96
CA GLY A 61 1.09 -15.44 -21.06
C GLY A 61 1.48 -14.55 -19.88
N ILE A 62 2.77 -14.47 -19.59
CA ILE A 62 3.33 -13.70 -18.46
C ILE A 62 3.09 -12.19 -18.59
N GLN A 63 3.03 -11.66 -19.82
CA GLN A 63 2.72 -10.24 -20.07
C GLN A 63 1.28 -9.94 -19.63
N GLY A 64 0.37 -10.89 -19.88
CA GLY A 64 -1.02 -10.78 -19.45
C GLY A 64 -1.19 -10.75 -17.94
N VAL A 65 -0.35 -11.48 -17.20
CA VAL A 65 -0.32 -11.43 -15.73
C VAL A 65 0.09 -10.03 -15.24
N ALA A 66 1.15 -9.44 -15.81
CA ALA A 66 1.55 -8.07 -15.49
C ALA A 66 0.45 -7.05 -15.83
N MET A 67 -0.25 -7.25 -16.95
CA MET A 67 -1.37 -6.39 -17.35
C MET A 67 -2.57 -6.48 -16.42
N ALA A 68 -2.86 -7.68 -15.91
CA ALA A 68 -3.97 -7.90 -14.99
C ALA A 68 -3.79 -7.14 -13.67
N LEU A 69 -2.55 -6.98 -13.19
CA LEU A 69 -2.24 -6.23 -11.98
C LEU A 69 -2.66 -4.76 -12.11
N TRP A 70 -2.05 -4.02 -13.03
CA TRP A 70 -2.36 -2.60 -13.18
C TRP A 70 -3.79 -2.36 -13.67
N ALA A 71 -4.39 -3.29 -14.42
CA ALA A 71 -5.80 -3.18 -14.79
C ALA A 71 -6.73 -3.26 -13.57
N SER A 72 -6.40 -4.11 -12.59
CA SER A 72 -7.18 -4.25 -11.35
C SER A 72 -7.04 -3.01 -10.47
N ASP A 73 -5.83 -2.49 -10.33
CA ASP A 73 -5.59 -1.24 -9.60
C ASP A 73 -6.21 -0.02 -10.28
N LEU A 74 -6.29 -0.04 -11.62
CA LEU A 74 -6.96 1.00 -12.38
C LEU A 74 -8.47 1.00 -12.12
N ILE A 75 -9.10 -0.17 -11.93
CA ILE A 75 -10.50 -0.29 -11.51
C ILE A 75 -10.70 0.38 -10.14
N VAL A 76 -9.83 0.10 -9.17
CA VAL A 76 -9.89 0.74 -7.84
C VAL A 76 -9.74 2.26 -7.98
N THR A 77 -8.72 2.71 -8.72
CA THR A 77 -8.42 4.12 -8.94
C THR A 77 -9.60 4.85 -9.58
N ALA A 78 -10.22 4.27 -10.60
CA ALA A 78 -11.38 4.83 -11.27
C ALA A 78 -12.60 4.93 -10.34
N LEU A 79 -12.90 3.87 -9.58
CA LEU A 79 -14.01 3.87 -8.62
C LEU A 79 -13.81 4.93 -7.53
N LEU A 80 -12.60 5.05 -7.00
CA LEU A 80 -12.27 6.07 -5.99
C LEU A 80 -12.31 7.48 -6.57
N ALA A 81 -11.78 7.70 -7.77
CA ALA A 81 -11.82 8.99 -8.44
C ALA A 81 -13.28 9.43 -8.69
N ILE A 82 -14.12 8.54 -9.21
CA ILE A 82 -15.56 8.80 -9.40
C ILE A 82 -16.22 9.13 -8.06
N TYR A 83 -15.94 8.34 -7.01
CA TYR A 83 -16.49 8.60 -5.67
C TYR A 83 -16.11 9.99 -5.16
N VAL A 84 -14.83 10.37 -5.25
CA VAL A 84 -14.34 11.68 -4.80
C VAL A 84 -15.00 12.80 -5.61
N VAL A 85 -15.04 12.70 -6.95
CA VAL A 85 -15.67 13.71 -7.81
C VAL A 85 -17.15 13.88 -7.46
N VAL A 86 -17.91 12.79 -7.33
CA VAL A 86 -19.34 12.85 -6.96
C VAL A 86 -19.54 13.46 -5.57
N MET A 87 -18.70 13.09 -4.60
CA MET A 87 -18.75 13.65 -3.25
C MET A 87 -18.50 15.16 -3.23
N GLU A 88 -17.46 15.62 -3.91
CA GLU A 88 -17.09 17.04 -3.93
C GLU A 88 -18.10 17.89 -4.72
N VAL A 89 -18.66 17.36 -5.81
CA VAL A 89 -19.78 18.01 -6.52
C VAL A 89 -21.00 18.16 -5.61
N ARG A 90 -21.35 17.11 -4.83
CA ARG A 90 -22.49 17.16 -3.88
C ARG A 90 -22.28 18.14 -2.73
N LYS A 91 -21.02 18.40 -2.33
CA LYS A 91 -20.66 19.41 -1.32
C LYS A 91 -20.73 20.85 -1.84
N GLY A 92 -21.14 21.07 -3.09
CA GLY A 92 -21.31 22.39 -3.67
C GLY A 92 -20.26 22.76 -4.72
N GLY A 93 -19.47 21.80 -5.22
CA GLY A 93 -18.64 21.93 -6.43
C GLY A 93 -17.45 22.89 -6.36
N THR A 94 -17.36 23.71 -5.32
CA THR A 94 -16.19 24.53 -5.03
C THR A 94 -15.20 23.69 -4.23
N TRP A 95 -14.08 23.33 -4.83
CA TRP A 95 -12.87 22.94 -4.09
C TRP A 95 -12.45 24.16 -3.26
N LYS A 96 -13.10 24.39 -2.10
CA LYS A 96 -13.05 25.68 -1.36
C LYS A 96 -11.64 26.04 -0.89
N GLU A 97 -10.75 25.05 -0.82
CA GLU A 97 -9.34 25.20 -0.43
C GLU A 97 -8.37 25.15 -1.64
N GLY A 98 -8.90 25.14 -2.85
CA GLY A 98 -8.17 25.15 -4.10
C GLY A 98 -7.77 23.77 -4.63
N GLY A 99 -7.67 23.65 -5.96
CA GLY A 99 -7.23 22.44 -6.65
C GLY A 99 -5.70 22.33 -6.77
N TRP A 100 -5.21 21.23 -7.35
CA TRP A 100 -3.78 21.05 -7.67
C TRP A 100 -3.20 22.30 -8.38
N CYS A 101 -3.92 22.86 -9.36
CA CYS A 101 -3.49 24.02 -10.13
C CYS A 101 -3.41 25.33 -9.34
N GLU A 102 -3.96 25.39 -8.13
CA GLU A 102 -3.99 26.59 -7.29
C GLU A 102 -2.90 26.58 -6.21
N GLN A 103 -2.19 25.45 -6.06
CA GLN A 103 -1.11 25.29 -5.08
C GLN A 103 0.21 25.90 -5.57
N GLY A 104 0.83 26.74 -4.74
CA GLY A 104 2.07 27.42 -5.07
C GLY A 104 3.30 26.52 -4.89
N ILE A 105 4.43 26.93 -5.48
CA ILE A 105 5.73 26.22 -5.34
C ILE A 105 6.13 26.01 -3.87
N LYS A 106 5.73 26.92 -2.97
CA LYS A 106 5.98 26.81 -1.52
C LYS A 106 5.24 25.63 -0.89
N ASP A 107 3.99 25.38 -1.31
CA ASP A 107 3.18 24.27 -0.78
C ASP A 107 3.75 22.93 -1.24
N TRP A 108 4.17 22.85 -2.52
CA TRP A 108 4.90 21.71 -3.06
C TRP A 108 6.23 21.48 -2.34
N GLY A 109 6.98 22.53 -2.04
CA GLY A 109 8.23 22.44 -1.27
C GLY A 109 8.00 21.92 0.15
N ALA A 110 6.94 22.37 0.83
CA ALA A 110 6.57 21.87 2.15
C ALA A 110 6.16 20.39 2.11
N LEU A 111 5.37 19.99 1.13
CA LEU A 111 4.97 18.60 0.90
C LEU A 111 6.20 17.72 0.65
N LEU A 112 7.08 18.10 -0.27
CA LEU A 112 8.30 17.34 -0.58
C LEU A 112 9.23 17.21 0.64
N ARG A 113 9.31 18.23 1.49
CA ARG A 113 10.09 18.18 2.73
C ARG A 113 9.55 17.14 3.72
N LEU A 114 8.24 16.93 3.75
CA LEU A 114 7.60 15.90 4.58
C LEU A 114 7.69 14.51 3.93
N CYS A 115 7.45 14.43 2.62
CA CYS A 115 7.47 13.16 1.89
C CYS A 115 8.88 12.59 1.71
N GLY A 116 9.92 13.42 1.64
CA GLY A 116 11.30 13.00 1.40
C GLY A 116 11.81 11.98 2.43
N PRO A 117 11.76 12.29 3.74
CA PRO A 117 12.13 11.33 4.78
C PRO A 117 11.28 10.05 4.75
N CYS A 118 9.96 10.15 4.59
CA CYS A 118 9.08 8.99 4.51
C CYS A 118 9.40 8.07 3.32
N CYS A 119 9.61 8.67 2.14
CA CYS A 119 10.02 7.96 0.94
C CYS A 119 11.36 7.25 1.16
N LEU A 120 12.34 7.94 1.73
CA LEU A 120 13.66 7.36 1.98
C LEU A 120 13.58 6.18 2.95
N THR A 121 12.84 6.32 4.07
CA THR A 121 12.69 5.23 5.05
C THR A 121 12.02 4.01 4.45
N THR A 122 10.95 4.20 3.66
CA THR A 122 10.26 3.09 3.00
C THR A 122 11.16 2.45 1.94
N CYS A 123 11.82 3.22 1.06
CA CYS A 123 12.71 2.66 0.05
C CYS A 123 13.88 1.88 0.67
N LEU A 124 14.48 2.38 1.75
CA LEU A 124 15.56 1.68 2.45
C LEU A 124 15.09 0.36 3.06
N GLU A 125 13.88 0.31 3.62
CA GLU A 125 13.28 -0.92 4.14
C GLU A 125 13.15 -1.97 3.02
N TRP A 126 12.54 -1.62 1.88
CA TRP A 126 12.38 -2.53 0.73
C TRP A 126 13.72 -2.96 0.13
N TRP A 127 14.68 -2.04 -0.01
CA TRP A 127 16.01 -2.38 -0.52
C TRP A 127 16.77 -3.32 0.41
N CYS A 128 16.63 -3.19 1.74
CA CYS A 128 17.20 -4.13 2.68
C CYS A 128 16.67 -5.55 2.47
N TYR A 129 15.37 -5.72 2.22
CA TYR A 129 14.79 -7.03 1.90
C TYR A 129 15.35 -7.60 0.58
N GLU A 130 15.46 -6.79 -0.48
CA GLU A 130 16.04 -7.22 -1.75
C GLU A 130 17.52 -7.62 -1.60
N ILE A 131 18.31 -6.83 -0.86
CA ILE A 131 19.71 -7.17 -0.55
C ILE A 131 19.77 -8.50 0.22
N HIS A 132 18.86 -8.72 1.17
CA HIS A 132 18.81 -9.98 1.93
C HIS A 132 18.50 -11.19 1.03
N VAL A 133 17.59 -11.04 0.06
CA VAL A 133 17.30 -12.07 -0.96
C VAL A 133 18.53 -12.34 -1.83
N LEU A 134 19.19 -11.29 -2.32
CA LEU A 134 20.39 -11.40 -3.15
C LEU A 134 21.56 -12.09 -2.42
N LEU A 135 21.76 -11.76 -1.13
CA LEU A 135 22.78 -12.39 -0.28
C LEU A 135 22.48 -13.87 -0.04
N THR A 136 21.22 -14.21 0.23
CA THR A 136 20.78 -15.61 0.38
C THR A 136 21.03 -16.43 -0.90
N GLY A 137 20.92 -15.78 -2.06
CA GLY A 137 21.27 -16.37 -3.35
C GLY A 137 22.75 -16.73 -3.54
N ARG A 138 23.64 -16.29 -2.64
CA ARG A 138 25.09 -16.61 -2.67
C ARG A 138 25.47 -17.78 -1.75
N LEU A 139 24.53 -18.33 -0.99
CA LEU A 139 24.80 -19.47 -0.10
C LEU A 139 25.07 -20.76 -0.90
N PRO A 140 25.84 -21.72 -0.33
CA PRO A 140 26.12 -23.01 -0.99
C PRO A 140 24.84 -23.78 -1.38
N THR A 141 23.76 -23.60 -0.61
CA THR A 141 22.42 -24.18 -0.85
C THR A 141 21.42 -23.14 -1.36
N ALA A 142 21.84 -22.23 -2.26
CA ALA A 142 21.07 -21.07 -2.72
C ALA A 142 19.61 -21.38 -3.10
N LYS A 143 19.34 -22.43 -3.89
CA LYS A 143 17.96 -22.77 -4.30
C LYS A 143 17.05 -23.07 -3.09
N GLN A 144 17.56 -23.81 -2.12
CA GLN A 144 16.82 -24.16 -0.91
C GLN A 144 16.68 -22.93 0.00
N ALA A 145 17.78 -22.20 0.22
CA ALA A 145 17.79 -21.04 1.10
C ALA A 145 16.88 -19.91 0.60
N VAL A 146 16.91 -19.60 -0.71
CA VAL A 146 16.01 -18.61 -1.32
C VAL A 146 14.56 -19.09 -1.29
N GLY A 147 14.31 -20.39 -1.50
CA GLY A 147 12.97 -20.96 -1.38
C GLY A 147 12.37 -20.81 0.02
N VAL A 148 13.15 -21.13 1.06
CA VAL A 148 12.75 -20.92 2.46
C VAL A 148 12.53 -19.45 2.74
N LEU A 149 13.46 -18.58 2.33
CA LEU A 149 13.33 -17.14 2.52
C LEU A 149 12.07 -16.58 1.84
N ALA A 150 11.73 -17.04 0.63
CA ALA A 150 10.51 -16.61 -0.05
C ALA A 150 9.26 -16.98 0.75
N ILE A 151 9.19 -18.17 1.34
CA ILE A 151 8.07 -18.58 2.20
C ILE A 151 8.00 -17.69 3.45
N VAL A 152 9.14 -17.45 4.09
CA VAL A 152 9.24 -16.59 5.27
C VAL A 152 8.76 -15.16 4.96
N LEU A 153 9.22 -14.58 3.84
CA LEU A 153 8.81 -13.23 3.43
C LEU A 153 7.32 -13.15 3.08
N ASN A 154 6.74 -14.17 2.44
CA ASN A 154 5.29 -14.20 2.19
C ASN A 154 4.48 -14.17 3.50
N PHE A 155 4.96 -14.88 4.53
CA PHE A 155 4.32 -14.87 5.84
C PHE A 155 4.52 -13.53 6.56
N ASP A 156 5.72 -12.93 6.42
CA ASP A 156 6.03 -11.59 6.94
C ASP A 156 5.10 -10.54 6.32
N TYR A 157 4.89 -10.56 5.00
CA TYR A 157 3.98 -9.63 4.31
C TYR A 157 2.53 -9.74 4.81
N LEU A 158 2.07 -10.96 5.14
CA LEU A 158 0.73 -11.16 5.70
C LEU A 158 0.58 -10.47 7.06
N LEU A 159 1.56 -10.62 7.94
CA LEU A 159 1.58 -9.96 9.26
C LEU A 159 1.77 -8.45 9.12
N TYR A 160 2.67 -8.03 8.23
CA TYR A 160 2.94 -6.64 7.90
C TYR A 160 1.69 -5.90 7.44
N SER A 161 0.82 -6.54 6.64
CA SER A 161 -0.44 -5.92 6.18
C SER A 161 -1.36 -5.49 7.34
N ILE A 162 -1.43 -6.30 8.41
CA ILE A 162 -2.21 -5.96 9.61
C ILE A 162 -1.56 -4.78 10.34
N MET A 163 -0.23 -4.81 10.50
CA MET A 163 0.52 -3.74 11.17
C MET A 163 0.44 -2.42 10.40
N LEU A 164 0.53 -2.48 9.07
CA LEU A 164 0.40 -1.33 8.18
C LEU A 164 -0.99 -0.70 8.30
N SER A 165 -2.05 -1.52 8.34
CA SER A 165 -3.41 -1.03 8.53
C SER A 165 -3.58 -0.30 9.86
N LEU A 166 -3.02 -0.85 10.95
CA LEU A 166 -3.01 -0.20 12.25
C LEU A 166 -2.20 1.11 12.24
N SER A 167 -1.05 1.13 11.57
CA SER A 167 -0.20 2.31 11.40
C SER A 167 -0.94 3.45 10.68
N VAL A 168 -1.64 3.14 9.58
CA VAL A 168 -2.47 4.12 8.85
C VAL A 168 -3.61 4.66 9.73
N CYS A 169 -4.30 3.79 10.48
CA CYS A 169 -5.34 4.20 11.42
C CYS A 169 -4.79 5.11 12.54
N ALA A 170 -3.66 4.74 13.12
CA ALA A 170 -2.99 5.49 14.18
C ALA A 170 -2.55 6.87 13.67
N SER A 171 -1.86 6.91 12.52
CA SER A 171 -1.42 8.14 11.88
C SER A 171 -2.61 9.05 11.56
N THR A 172 -3.66 8.53 10.94
CA THR A 172 -4.88 9.29 10.62
C THR A 172 -5.48 9.92 11.86
N ARG A 173 -5.71 9.13 12.92
CA ARG A 173 -6.32 9.64 14.16
C ARG A 173 -5.43 10.66 14.85
N VAL A 174 -4.16 10.35 15.07
CA VAL A 174 -3.21 11.25 15.74
C VAL A 174 -3.07 12.56 14.96
N SER A 175 -2.95 12.50 13.63
CA SER A 175 -2.88 13.68 12.77
C SER A 175 -4.16 14.54 12.86
N ASN A 176 -5.34 13.92 12.88
CA ASN A 176 -6.61 14.65 13.00
C ASN A 176 -6.77 15.31 14.37
N GLU A 177 -6.46 14.62 15.47
CA GLU A 177 -6.54 15.17 16.82
C GLU A 177 -5.53 16.31 17.04
N LEU A 178 -4.31 16.17 16.50
CA LEU A 178 -3.31 17.25 16.52
C LEU A 178 -3.76 18.45 15.68
N GLY A 179 -4.33 18.21 14.49
CA GLY A 179 -4.90 19.24 13.64
C GLY A 179 -6.08 19.98 14.28
N ALA A 180 -6.87 19.28 15.12
CA ALA A 180 -7.93 19.86 15.93
C ALA A 180 -7.44 20.56 17.22
N ASN A 181 -6.13 20.67 17.41
CA ASN A 181 -5.50 21.22 18.61
C ASN A 181 -5.93 20.51 19.92
N GLN A 182 -6.10 19.18 19.86
CA GLN A 182 -6.48 18.32 20.98
C GLN A 182 -5.34 17.36 21.38
N PRO A 183 -4.26 17.85 22.02
CA PRO A 183 -3.07 17.04 22.31
C PRO A 183 -3.38 15.85 23.24
N ARG A 184 -4.33 15.98 24.17
CA ARG A 184 -4.73 14.86 25.05
C ARG A 184 -5.35 13.70 24.26
N ALA A 185 -6.22 14.00 23.30
CA ALA A 185 -6.86 13.00 22.45
C ALA A 185 -5.84 12.37 21.48
N ALA A 186 -4.88 13.16 20.98
CA ALA A 186 -3.76 12.67 20.19
C ALA A 186 -2.89 11.67 20.97
N HIS A 187 -2.49 12.01 22.21
CA HIS A 187 -1.73 11.10 23.07
C HIS A 187 -2.50 9.81 23.36
N LEU A 188 -3.79 9.91 23.70
CA LEU A 188 -4.63 8.74 23.94
C LEU A 188 -4.68 7.83 22.70
N SER A 189 -4.90 8.41 21.51
CA SER A 189 -4.92 7.68 20.25
C SER A 189 -3.60 6.97 19.97
N ALA A 190 -2.46 7.61 20.27
CA ALA A 190 -1.14 7.02 20.14
C ALA A 190 -0.94 5.84 21.12
N TYR A 191 -1.29 5.99 22.40
CA TYR A 191 -1.15 4.92 23.39
C TYR A 191 -2.02 3.71 23.09
N VAL A 192 -3.28 3.92 22.70
CA VAL A 192 -4.19 2.84 22.31
C VAL A 192 -3.64 2.10 21.08
N SER A 193 -3.13 2.84 20.10
CA SER A 193 -2.54 2.24 18.90
C SER A 193 -1.26 1.44 19.22
N LEU A 194 -0.42 1.93 20.12
CA LEU A 194 0.78 1.22 20.58
C LEU A 194 0.43 -0.07 21.33
N GLY A 195 -0.58 -0.02 22.21
CA GLY A 195 -1.09 -1.20 22.90
C GLY A 195 -1.66 -2.24 21.93
N ALA A 196 -2.46 -1.79 20.95
CA ALA A 196 -2.99 -2.65 19.90
C ALA A 196 -1.85 -3.29 19.07
N ALA A 197 -0.83 -2.51 18.71
CA ALA A 197 0.33 -2.98 17.95
C ALA A 197 1.14 -4.02 18.72
N ALA A 198 1.34 -3.82 20.03
CA ALA A 198 2.01 -4.78 20.89
C ALA A 198 1.22 -6.10 20.96
N ILE A 199 -0.10 -6.03 21.16
CA ILE A 199 -0.96 -7.22 21.20
C ILE A 199 -0.91 -7.96 19.87
N SER A 200 -1.08 -7.25 18.75
CA SER A 200 -1.07 -7.88 17.42
C SER A 200 0.30 -8.45 17.06
N GLY A 201 1.39 -7.81 17.49
CA GLY A 201 2.76 -8.32 17.35
C GLY A 201 2.97 -9.60 18.15
N CYS A 202 2.51 -9.65 19.41
CA CYS A 202 2.56 -10.86 20.23
C CYS A 202 1.77 -12.00 19.61
N VAL A 203 0.56 -11.72 19.10
CA VAL A 203 -0.26 -12.71 18.39
C VAL A 203 0.46 -13.23 17.16
N GLY A 204 1.03 -12.33 16.33
CA GLY A 204 1.82 -12.72 15.16
C GLY A 204 3.01 -13.61 15.52
N ALA A 205 3.76 -13.26 16.58
CA ALA A 205 4.87 -14.07 17.07
C ALA A 205 4.43 -15.47 17.54
N ILE A 206 3.32 -15.56 18.28
CA ILE A 206 2.76 -16.84 18.74
C ILE A 206 2.35 -17.71 17.54
N VAL A 207 1.69 -17.14 16.53
CA VAL A 207 1.31 -17.85 15.30
C VAL A 207 2.54 -18.39 14.58
N MET A 208 3.59 -17.56 14.43
CA MET A 208 4.85 -17.98 13.80
C MET A 208 5.55 -19.10 14.56
N VAL A 209 5.59 -19.03 15.90
CA VAL A 209 6.16 -20.10 16.73
C VAL A 209 5.32 -21.37 16.67
N GLY A 210 3.99 -21.27 16.69
CA GLY A 210 3.09 -22.41 16.58
C GLY A 210 3.16 -23.12 15.23
N ALA A 211 3.34 -22.38 14.14
CA ALA A 211 3.50 -22.93 12.79
C ALA A 211 4.84 -23.67 12.58
N ARG A 212 5.84 -23.47 13.45
CA ARG A 212 7.15 -24.12 13.38
C ARG A 212 7.13 -25.60 13.79
N GLY A 213 6.04 -26.06 14.41
CA GLY A 213 5.92 -27.40 14.98
C GLY A 213 5.39 -28.50 14.06
N TRP A 214 5.26 -28.25 12.75
CA TRP A 214 4.77 -29.21 11.75
C TRP A 214 5.80 -29.44 10.64
#